data_AF-A0A2P2LYG7-F1
#
_entry.id   AF-A0A2P2LYG7-F1
#
_cell.length_a   1.000
_cell.length_b   1.000
_cell.length_c   1.000
_cell.angle_alpha   90.00
_cell.angle_beta   90.00
_cell.angle_gamma   90.00
#
_symmetry.space_group_name_H-M   'P 1'
#
loop_
_entity.id
_entity.type
_entity.pdbx_description
1 polymer ?
#
loop_
_entity_poly.entity_id
_entity_poly.type
_entity_poly.pdbx_seq_one_letter_code
_entity_poly.pdbx_strand_id
1 'polypeptide(L)'
;MECKIDPKLPYTDLSIMIHRQRQAIDEKIKELSNCHIVYPGIDFQKKEAGIPRKGVKVEDIPGLREAGWTPDQWGHSRFRTLTASTDGATNQKHLTVFMRSLLKSMHDHVDAWPFKEPVDARDVPDYYDIIKDPMDLKTMSKRVESEQYYVTLEMFMADVKRMFANARTYNSPETIYYKCASRLETHFQSKVQSVILGGAKVQQ
;
A
#
# COMPACT_ATOMS: atom_id res chain seq x y z
N MET A 1 -49.66 24.29 -3.57
CA MET A 1 -48.95 23.03 -3.84
C MET A 1 -49.93 21.90 -3.62
N GLU A 2 -50.36 21.24 -4.70
CA GLU A 2 -51.31 20.12 -4.60
C GLU A 2 -50.51 18.82 -4.46
N CYS A 3 -50.63 18.14 -3.32
CA CYS A 3 -50.17 16.75 -3.20
C CYS A 3 -51.17 15.85 -3.93
N LYS A 4 -50.72 15.19 -5.00
CA LYS A 4 -51.51 14.16 -5.70
C LYS A 4 -51.08 12.77 -5.25
N ILE A 5 -52.08 11.95 -4.93
CA ILE A 5 -51.93 10.53 -4.58
C ILE A 5 -51.98 9.74 -5.90
N ASP A 6 -51.03 8.82 -6.11
CA ASP A 6 -50.95 7.98 -7.30
C ASP A 6 -51.94 6.81 -7.18
N PRO A 7 -53.00 6.75 -8.00
CA PRO A 7 -54.05 5.74 -7.85
C PRO A 7 -53.57 4.30 -8.12
N LYS A 8 -52.36 4.11 -8.67
CA LYS A 8 -51.79 2.78 -8.93
C LYS A 8 -51.16 2.13 -7.70
N LEU A 9 -50.96 2.87 -6.62
CA LEU A 9 -50.32 2.37 -5.41
C LEU A 9 -51.37 1.98 -4.34
N PRO A 10 -51.35 0.75 -3.82
CA PRO A 10 -52.19 0.36 -2.70
C PRO A 10 -51.61 0.90 -1.39
N TYR A 11 -51.99 2.13 -1.02
CA TYR A 11 -51.45 2.84 0.15
C TYR A 11 -51.76 2.17 1.49
N THR A 12 -52.85 1.41 1.58
CA THR A 12 -53.24 0.65 2.78
C THR A 12 -52.21 -0.43 3.13
N ASP A 13 -51.55 -0.99 2.12
CA ASP A 13 -50.57 -2.07 2.26
C ASP A 13 -49.13 -1.60 2.03
N LEU A 14 -48.91 -0.27 2.01
CA LEU A 14 -47.63 0.33 1.64
C LEU A 14 -46.47 -0.17 2.53
N SER A 15 -46.70 -0.30 3.83
CA SER A 15 -45.69 -0.80 4.78
C SER A 15 -45.28 -2.24 4.48
N ILE A 16 -46.25 -3.10 4.15
CA ILE A 16 -46.02 -4.50 3.78
C ILE A 16 -45.28 -4.56 2.45
N MET A 17 -45.64 -3.72 1.48
CA MET A 17 -44.99 -3.64 0.18
C MET A 17 -43.51 -3.24 0.33
N ILE A 18 -43.23 -2.19 1.10
CA ILE A 18 -41.86 -1.72 1.38
C ILE A 18 -41.05 -2.83 2.06
N HIS A 19 -41.63 -3.54 3.02
CA HIS A 19 -40.96 -4.63 3.70
C HIS A 19 -40.58 -5.77 2.74
N ARG A 20 -41.51 -6.18 1.87
CA ARG A 20 -41.27 -7.20 0.84
C ARG A 20 -40.21 -6.77 -0.18
N GLN A 21 -40.27 -5.51 -0.63
CA GLN A 21 -39.28 -4.95 -1.55
C GLN A 21 -37.88 -4.94 -0.92
N ARG A 22 -37.78 -4.50 0.33
CA ARG A 22 -36.51 -4.53 1.07
C ARG A 22 -35.99 -5.95 1.24
N GLN A 23 -36.85 -6.90 1.60
CA GLN A 23 -36.45 -8.30 1.72
C GLN A 23 -35.93 -8.86 0.39
N ALA A 24 -36.60 -8.59 -0.74
CA ALA A 24 -36.17 -9.04 -2.05
C ALA A 24 -34.81 -8.43 -2.46
N ILE A 25 -34.58 -7.15 -2.13
CA ILE A 25 -33.28 -6.49 -2.33
C ILE A 25 -32.21 -7.16 -1.46
N ASP A 26 -32.49 -7.37 -0.17
CA ASP A 26 -31.56 -7.99 0.76
C ASP A 26 -31.19 -9.43 0.33
N GLU A 27 -32.17 -10.20 -0.18
CA GLU A 27 -31.93 -11.54 -0.75
C GLU A 27 -31.02 -11.47 -1.98
N LYS A 28 -31.22 -10.52 -2.89
CA LYS A 28 -30.35 -10.34 -4.05
C LYS A 28 -28.94 -9.87 -3.69
N ILE A 29 -28.82 -9.01 -2.69
CA ILE A 29 -27.50 -8.59 -2.16
C ILE A 29 -26.76 -9.80 -1.56
N LYS A 30 -27.48 -10.72 -0.88
CA LYS A 30 -26.89 -11.94 -0.32
C LYS A 30 -26.37 -12.91 -1.38
N GLU A 31 -27.06 -13.04 -2.52
CA GLU A 31 -26.60 -13.86 -3.65
C GLU A 31 -25.30 -13.33 -4.27
N LEU A 32 -25.11 -12.01 -4.26
CA LEU A 32 -23.99 -11.34 -4.93
C LEU A 32 -22.85 -10.94 -3.98
N SER A 33 -23.07 -10.97 -2.67
CA SER A 33 -22.10 -10.47 -1.69
C SER A 33 -22.13 -11.22 -0.37
N ASN A 34 -20.96 -11.23 0.28
CA ASN A 34 -20.76 -11.83 1.60
C ASN A 34 -21.14 -10.89 2.76
N CYS A 35 -21.84 -9.77 2.50
CA CYS A 35 -22.12 -8.77 3.54
C CYS A 35 -23.00 -9.29 4.69
N HIS A 36 -23.74 -10.38 4.44
CA HIS A 36 -24.62 -11.02 5.40
C HIS A 36 -23.89 -12.01 6.33
N ILE A 37 -22.61 -12.29 6.05
CA ILE A 37 -21.78 -13.15 6.89
C ILE A 37 -21.33 -12.31 8.09
N VAL A 38 -21.91 -12.59 9.26
CA VAL A 38 -21.47 -12.02 10.54
C VAL A 38 -20.46 -12.98 11.15
N TYR A 39 -19.18 -12.62 11.07
CA TYR A 39 -18.12 -13.40 11.70
C TYR A 39 -18.22 -13.30 13.23
N PRO A 40 -17.92 -14.38 13.97
CA PRO A 40 -17.77 -14.30 15.41
C PRO A 40 -16.70 -13.26 15.76
N GLY A 41 -16.95 -12.47 16.81
CA GLY A 41 -15.97 -11.51 17.29
C GLY A 41 -14.65 -12.20 17.65
N ILE A 42 -13.54 -11.47 17.48
CA ILE A 42 -12.22 -11.98 17.83
C ILE A 42 -12.17 -12.22 19.35
N ASP A 43 -11.92 -13.47 19.76
CA ASP A 43 -11.71 -13.80 21.17
C ASP A 43 -10.28 -13.41 21.57
N PHE A 44 -10.18 -12.35 22.35
CA PHE A 44 -8.91 -11.83 22.83
C PHE A 44 -8.35 -12.56 24.06
N GLN A 45 -9.05 -13.58 24.60
CA GLN A 45 -8.70 -14.23 25.87
C GLN A 45 -8.28 -13.20 26.92
N LYS A 46 -9.19 -12.27 27.25
CA LYS A 46 -8.89 -11.07 28.05
C LYS A 46 -8.13 -11.40 29.35
N LYS A 47 -7.07 -10.64 29.67
CA LYS A 47 -6.61 -10.48 31.08
C LYS A 47 -7.54 -9.51 31.83
N GLU A 48 -7.35 -9.34 33.14
CA GLU A 48 -8.13 -8.46 34.05
C GLU A 48 -8.22 -6.97 33.65
N ALA A 49 -7.66 -6.55 32.51
CA ALA A 49 -7.71 -5.17 32.03
C ALA A 49 -8.08 -5.04 30.54
N GLY A 50 -8.79 -6.00 29.95
CA GLY A 50 -9.21 -5.93 28.53
C GLY A 50 -8.04 -6.04 27.53
N ILE A 51 -6.82 -6.28 28.01
CA ILE A 51 -5.64 -6.54 27.19
C ILE A 51 -5.67 -8.00 26.73
N PRO A 52 -5.47 -8.28 25.43
CA PRO A 52 -5.40 -9.64 24.92
C PRO A 52 -4.28 -10.45 25.60
N ARG A 53 -4.54 -11.71 26.00
CA ARG A 53 -3.48 -12.59 26.57
C ARG A 53 -2.36 -12.89 25.56
N LYS A 54 -2.70 -12.90 24.27
CA LYS A 54 -1.78 -13.17 23.16
C LYS A 54 -2.01 -12.13 22.07
N GLY A 55 -0.94 -11.58 21.51
CA GLY A 55 -1.05 -10.73 20.32
C GLY A 55 -1.63 -11.52 19.16
N VAL A 56 -2.72 -11.03 18.57
CA VAL A 56 -3.31 -11.61 17.35
C VAL A 56 -2.52 -11.08 16.16
N LYS A 57 -1.94 -11.97 15.36
CA LYS A 57 -1.34 -11.55 14.09
C LYS A 57 -2.46 -11.16 13.13
N VAL A 58 -2.27 -10.08 12.38
CA VAL A 58 -3.25 -9.61 11.38
C VAL A 58 -3.58 -10.70 10.35
N GLU A 59 -2.58 -11.52 10.02
CA GLU A 59 -2.64 -12.70 9.15
C GLU A 59 -3.68 -13.75 9.60
N ASP A 60 -3.87 -13.89 10.92
CA ASP A 60 -4.67 -14.93 11.52
C ASP A 60 -6.17 -14.56 11.58
N ILE A 61 -6.53 -13.33 11.19
CA ILE A 61 -7.91 -12.84 11.25
C ILE A 61 -8.71 -13.41 10.06
N PRO A 62 -9.74 -14.25 10.30
CA PRO A 62 -10.45 -14.96 9.22
C PRO A 62 -11.01 -14.02 8.14
N GLY A 63 -11.67 -12.94 8.55
CA GLY A 63 -12.26 -11.97 7.61
C GLY A 63 -11.24 -11.26 6.72
N LEU A 64 -10.00 -11.04 7.20
CA LEU A 64 -8.92 -10.46 6.40
C LEU A 64 -8.42 -11.46 5.36
N ARG A 65 -8.22 -12.72 5.76
CA ARG A 65 -7.79 -13.79 4.85
C ARG A 65 -8.81 -14.04 3.74
N GLU A 66 -10.10 -14.07 4.09
CA GLU A 66 -11.19 -14.25 3.12
C GLU A 66 -11.35 -13.05 2.18
N ALA A 67 -11.04 -11.84 2.64
CA ALA A 67 -11.01 -10.63 1.82
C ALA A 67 -9.79 -10.55 0.88
N GLY A 68 -8.91 -11.57 0.87
CA GLY A 68 -7.69 -11.57 0.06
C GLY A 68 -6.63 -10.60 0.57
N TRP A 69 -6.69 -10.20 1.84
CA TRP A 69 -5.65 -9.37 2.43
C TRP A 69 -4.35 -10.16 2.52
N THR A 70 -3.28 -9.58 1.96
CA THR A 70 -1.93 -10.11 2.08
C THR A 70 -1.07 -9.13 2.88
N PRO A 71 -0.20 -9.61 3.78
CA PRO A 71 0.83 -8.77 4.38
C PRO A 71 1.58 -8.02 3.28
N ASP A 72 1.72 -6.71 3.42
CA ASP A 72 2.36 -5.94 2.38
C ASP A 72 3.83 -6.40 2.24
N GLN A 73 4.22 -6.77 1.02
CA GLN A 73 5.48 -7.47 0.73
C GLN A 73 6.73 -6.66 1.17
N TRP A 74 6.58 -5.38 1.49
CA TRP A 74 7.67 -4.45 1.77
C TRP A 74 7.53 -3.72 3.13
N GLY A 75 6.61 -4.14 4.00
CA GLY A 75 6.43 -3.66 5.38
C GLY A 75 5.89 -2.24 5.61
N HIS A 76 5.32 -1.54 4.62
CA HIS A 76 4.79 -0.18 4.77
C HIS A 76 3.74 -0.05 5.88
N SER A 77 2.85 -1.03 6.02
CA SER A 77 1.81 -1.02 7.06
C SER A 77 2.44 -1.02 8.46
N ARG A 78 3.62 -1.66 8.60
CA ARG A 78 4.39 -1.66 9.85
C ARG A 78 5.05 -0.31 10.11
N PHE A 79 5.61 0.36 9.09
CA PHE A 79 6.18 1.70 9.26
C PHE A 79 5.12 2.71 9.73
N ARG A 80 3.94 2.72 9.10
CA ARG A 80 2.82 3.58 9.51
C ARG A 80 2.41 3.35 10.96
N THR A 81 2.36 2.09 11.38
CA THR A 81 1.99 1.72 12.76
C THR A 81 3.05 2.20 13.76
N LEU A 82 4.34 2.10 13.43
CA LEU A 82 5.44 2.56 14.28
C LEU A 82 5.45 4.08 14.48
N THR A 83 4.99 4.86 13.50
CA THR A 83 5.00 6.33 13.54
C THR A 83 3.68 6.93 14.05
N ALA A 84 2.62 6.14 14.24
CA ALA A 84 1.28 6.64 14.55
C ALA A 84 1.15 7.40 15.89
N SER A 85 2.12 7.27 16.80
CA SER A 85 2.10 7.86 18.15
C SER A 85 2.74 9.24 18.29
N THR A 86 3.39 9.77 17.24
CA THR A 86 4.05 11.09 17.29
C THR A 86 3.28 12.16 16.51
N ASP A 87 3.56 13.44 16.76
CA ASP A 87 2.90 14.53 16.03
C ASP A 87 3.23 14.52 14.52
N GLY A 88 2.37 15.14 13.71
CA GLY A 88 2.47 15.07 12.25
C GLY A 88 3.77 15.64 11.69
N ALA A 89 4.34 16.68 12.30
CA ALA A 89 5.56 17.33 11.84
C ALA A 89 6.82 16.48 12.14
N THR A 90 6.86 15.86 13.31
CA THR A 90 7.94 14.98 13.74
C THR A 90 7.93 13.68 12.93
N ASN A 91 6.74 13.14 12.67
CA ASN A 91 6.55 12.01 11.76
C ASN A 91 7.08 12.29 10.34
N GLN A 92 6.77 13.45 9.77
CA GLN A 92 7.24 13.81 8.43
C GLN A 92 8.77 13.91 8.36
N LYS A 93 9.42 14.46 9.40
CA LYS A 93 10.88 14.52 9.50
C LYS A 93 11.49 13.12 9.60
N HIS A 94 10.95 12.25 10.45
CA HIS A 94 11.42 10.86 10.55
C HIS A 94 11.26 10.09 9.24
N LEU A 95 10.14 10.27 8.55
CA LEU A 95 9.90 9.69 7.23
C LEU A 95 10.94 10.19 6.21
N THR A 96 11.21 11.49 6.17
CA THR A 96 12.19 12.09 5.25
C THR A 96 13.60 11.55 5.49
N VAL A 97 14.04 11.53 6.76
CA VAL A 97 15.34 10.96 7.14
C VAL A 97 15.43 9.47 6.76
N PHE A 98 14.35 8.73 6.97
CA PHE A 98 14.30 7.32 6.59
C PHE A 98 14.43 7.12 5.07
N MET A 99 13.67 7.87 4.26
CA MET A 99 13.76 7.81 2.80
C MET A 99 15.15 8.21 2.28
N ARG A 100 15.77 9.26 2.86
CA ARG A 100 17.16 9.64 2.55
C ARG A 100 18.13 8.48 2.81
N SER A 101 17.96 7.77 3.93
CA SER A 101 18.82 6.63 4.27
C SER A 101 18.69 5.48 3.28
N LEU A 102 17.48 5.21 2.77
CA LEU A 102 17.23 4.19 1.76
C LEU A 102 17.81 4.59 0.40
N LEU A 103 17.61 5.85 -0.01
CA LEU A 103 18.21 6.38 -1.24
C LEU A 103 19.72 6.29 -1.22
N LYS A 104 20.36 6.71 -0.12
CA LYS A 104 21.81 6.57 0.05
C LYS A 104 22.26 5.12 -0.08
N SER A 105 21.56 4.20 0.60
CA SER A 105 21.84 2.77 0.55
C SER A 105 21.73 2.18 -0.85
N MET A 106 20.78 2.66 -1.67
CA MET A 106 20.67 2.26 -3.07
C MET A 106 21.76 2.89 -3.92
N HIS A 107 22.00 4.20 -3.79
CA HIS A 107 22.96 4.95 -4.59
C HIS A 107 24.40 4.44 -4.44
N ASP A 108 24.77 4.01 -3.23
CA ASP A 108 26.10 3.49 -2.90
C ASP A 108 26.29 2.02 -3.33
N HIS A 109 25.22 1.33 -3.77
CA HIS A 109 25.31 -0.05 -4.24
C HIS A 109 26.00 -0.14 -5.60
N VAL A 110 26.82 -1.17 -5.81
CA VAL A 110 27.62 -1.35 -7.04
C VAL A 110 26.77 -1.42 -8.31
N ASP A 111 25.57 -2.01 -8.21
CA ASP A 111 24.62 -2.15 -9.32
C ASP A 111 23.73 -0.92 -9.56
N ALA A 112 23.95 0.18 -8.84
CA ALA A 112 23.11 1.37 -8.96
C ALA A 112 23.39 2.23 -10.18
N TRP A 113 24.53 2.02 -10.86
CA TRP A 113 25.00 2.87 -11.94
C TRP A 113 23.96 3.14 -13.06
N PRO A 114 23.08 2.20 -13.49
CA PRO A 114 22.08 2.51 -14.53
C PRO A 114 20.95 3.41 -14.06
N PHE A 115 20.78 3.54 -12.74
CA PHE A 115 19.62 4.18 -12.12
C PHE A 115 19.96 5.55 -11.52
N LYS A 116 21.23 5.98 -11.55
CA LYS A 116 21.67 7.22 -10.91
C LYS A 116 21.11 8.46 -11.56
N GLU A 117 20.93 8.42 -12.87
CA GLU A 117 20.50 9.55 -13.70
C GLU A 117 19.33 9.12 -14.59
N PRO A 118 18.48 10.07 -15.03
CA PRO A 118 17.46 9.81 -16.05
C PRO A 118 18.10 9.27 -17.33
N VAL A 119 17.41 8.36 -18.03
CA VAL A 119 17.88 7.84 -19.32
C VAL A 119 17.91 8.96 -20.35
N ASP A 120 19.05 9.15 -21.02
CA ASP A 120 19.18 10.18 -22.05
C ASP A 120 18.54 9.71 -23.37
N ALA A 121 17.55 10.46 -23.88
CA ALA A 121 16.89 10.15 -25.14
C ALA A 121 17.83 10.22 -26.35
N ARG A 122 18.98 10.90 -26.23
CA ARG A 122 19.99 10.95 -27.30
C ARG A 122 20.75 9.64 -27.41
N ASP A 123 20.98 8.98 -26.28
CA ASP A 123 21.69 7.70 -26.20
C ASP A 123 20.74 6.51 -26.41
N VAL A 124 19.47 6.68 -25.99
CA VAL A 124 18.42 5.65 -26.09
C VAL A 124 17.14 6.25 -26.71
N PRO A 125 17.08 6.36 -28.05
CA PRO A 125 16.05 7.15 -28.75
C PRO A 125 14.61 6.69 -28.55
N ASP A 126 14.36 5.38 -28.44
CA ASP A 126 13.02 4.78 -28.30
C ASP A 126 12.57 4.62 -26.84
N TYR A 127 13.40 5.04 -25.86
CA TYR A 127 13.13 4.77 -24.45
C TYR A 127 11.79 5.35 -23.98
N TYR A 128 11.52 6.61 -24.33
CA TYR A 128 10.32 7.33 -23.89
C TYR A 128 9.06 6.97 -24.71
N ASP A 129 9.22 6.28 -25.84
CA ASP A 129 8.11 5.69 -26.57
C ASP A 129 7.63 4.40 -25.89
N ILE A 130 8.55 3.65 -25.26
CA ILE A 130 8.23 2.40 -24.58
C ILE A 130 7.88 2.66 -23.10
N ILE A 131 8.70 3.42 -22.39
CA ILE A 131 8.56 3.72 -20.96
C ILE A 131 7.80 5.02 -20.76
N LYS A 132 6.54 4.91 -20.33
CA LYS A 132 5.62 6.05 -20.17
C LYS A 132 5.87 6.88 -18.93
N ASP A 133 6.34 6.24 -17.87
CA ASP A 133 6.54 6.86 -16.57
C ASP A 133 8.00 6.67 -16.09
N PRO A 134 8.97 7.37 -16.69
CA PRO A 134 10.40 7.23 -16.36
C PRO A 134 10.67 7.57 -14.89
N MET A 135 11.64 6.87 -14.29
CA MET A 135 12.06 7.09 -12.90
C MET A 135 13.52 6.72 -12.70
N ASP A 136 14.20 7.48 -11.84
CA ASP A 136 15.63 7.36 -11.53
C ASP A 136 15.93 7.92 -10.12
N LEU A 137 17.09 7.56 -9.56
CA LEU A 137 17.49 7.92 -8.19
C LEU A 137 17.69 9.42 -8.00
N LYS A 138 18.08 10.18 -9.03
CA LYS A 138 18.22 11.64 -8.92
C LYS A 138 16.87 12.32 -8.85
N THR A 139 15.91 11.89 -9.67
CA THR A 139 14.51 12.36 -9.59
C THR A 139 13.91 12.02 -8.24
N MET A 140 14.10 10.80 -7.75
CA MET A 140 13.65 10.41 -6.41
C MET A 140 14.32 11.25 -5.31
N SER A 141 15.62 11.52 -5.41
CA SER A 141 16.33 12.35 -4.43
C SER A 141 15.74 13.75 -4.36
N LYS A 142 15.49 14.40 -5.51
CA LYS A 142 14.83 15.72 -5.56
C LYS A 142 13.44 15.69 -4.89
N ARG A 143 12.66 14.62 -5.11
CA ARG A 143 11.33 14.46 -4.51
C ARG A 143 11.39 14.27 -2.99
N VAL A 144 12.39 13.53 -2.47
CA VAL A 144 12.62 13.41 -1.02
C VAL A 144 13.03 14.76 -0.43
N GLU A 145 13.97 15.47 -1.06
CA GLU A 145 14.44 16.78 -0.56
C GLU A 145 13.37 17.87 -0.62
N SER A 146 12.37 17.75 -1.51
CA SER A 146 11.25 18.70 -1.55
C SER A 146 10.38 18.67 -0.30
N GLU A 147 10.36 17.54 0.42
CA GLU A 147 9.45 17.26 1.54
C GLU A 147 7.94 17.44 1.22
N GLN A 148 7.58 17.64 -0.05
CA GLN A 148 6.22 17.93 -0.52
C GLN A 148 5.61 16.79 -1.34
N TYR A 149 6.44 16.01 -2.05
CA TYR A 149 5.94 14.94 -2.91
C TYR A 149 5.71 13.63 -2.14
N TYR A 150 6.73 13.11 -1.46
CA TYR A 150 6.61 11.88 -0.68
C TYR A 150 6.06 12.16 0.72
N VAL A 151 4.74 12.33 0.79
CA VAL A 151 4.02 12.50 2.08
C VAL A 151 3.79 11.16 2.77
N THR A 152 3.92 10.03 2.06
CA THR A 152 3.91 8.70 2.67
C THR A 152 5.02 7.82 2.12
N LEU A 153 5.40 6.80 2.89
CA LEU A 153 6.40 5.81 2.49
C LEU A 153 5.93 4.99 1.27
N GLU A 154 4.64 4.73 1.13
CA GLU A 154 4.06 4.01 0.00
C GLU A 154 4.31 4.73 -1.33
N MET A 155 4.23 6.07 -1.35
CA MET A 155 4.53 6.86 -2.55
C MET A 155 5.99 6.71 -2.97
N PHE A 156 6.92 6.73 -2.00
CA PHE A 156 8.34 6.53 -2.26
C PHE A 156 8.62 5.12 -2.80
N MET A 157 8.06 4.08 -2.16
CA MET A 157 8.23 2.71 -2.64
C MET A 157 7.60 2.48 -4.02
N ALA A 158 6.50 3.16 -4.35
CA ALA A 158 5.91 3.07 -5.68
C ALA A 158 6.91 3.53 -6.76
N ASP A 159 7.65 4.60 -6.50
CA ASP A 159 8.68 5.10 -7.42
C ASP A 159 9.90 4.17 -7.50
N VAL A 160 10.34 3.60 -6.38
CA VAL A 160 11.40 2.56 -6.39
C VAL A 160 10.99 1.37 -7.26
N LYS A 161 9.76 0.86 -7.06
CA LYS A 161 9.24 -0.27 -7.85
C LYS A 161 9.13 0.06 -9.33
N ARG A 162 8.62 1.26 -9.64
CA ARG A 162 8.51 1.76 -11.00
C ARG A 162 9.86 1.83 -11.70
N MET A 163 10.89 2.35 -11.02
CA MET A 163 12.26 2.40 -11.55
C MET A 163 12.77 1.01 -11.97
N PHE A 164 12.61 -0.01 -11.12
CA PHE A 164 13.03 -1.38 -11.47
C PHE A 164 12.14 -2.03 -12.53
N ALA A 165 10.83 -1.82 -12.46
CA ALA A 165 9.88 -2.33 -13.44
C ALA A 165 10.14 -1.77 -14.84
N ASN A 166 10.42 -0.46 -14.94
CA ASN A 166 10.79 0.19 -16.21
C ASN A 166 12.04 -0.43 -16.80
N ALA A 167 13.08 -0.65 -15.98
CA ALA A 167 14.31 -1.29 -16.45
C ALA A 167 14.06 -2.72 -16.95
N ARG A 168 13.21 -3.50 -16.28
CA ARG A 168 12.85 -4.86 -16.73
C ARG A 168 11.90 -4.90 -17.92
N THR A 169 11.13 -3.84 -18.11
CA THR A 169 10.23 -3.69 -19.27
C THR A 169 11.02 -3.36 -20.53
N TYR A 170 11.99 -2.45 -20.41
CA TYR A 170 12.81 -2.02 -21.54
C TYR A 170 13.92 -3.03 -21.89
N ASN A 171 14.54 -3.67 -20.89
CA ASN A 171 15.72 -4.51 -21.11
C ASN A 171 15.39 -6.00 -21.02
N SER A 172 16.05 -6.82 -21.86
CA SER A 172 15.92 -8.29 -21.81
C SER A 172 16.52 -8.88 -20.51
N PRO A 173 15.98 -9.99 -19.97
CA PRO A 173 16.50 -10.66 -18.77
C PRO A 173 18.00 -11.01 -18.77
N GLU A 174 18.57 -11.20 -19.95
CA GLU A 174 19.97 -11.60 -20.16
C GLU A 174 20.93 -10.42 -19.98
N THR A 175 20.43 -9.19 -20.12
CA THR A 175 21.24 -7.96 -20.07
C THR A 175 21.74 -7.65 -18.67
N ILE A 176 22.83 -6.88 -18.59
CA ILE A 176 23.35 -6.39 -17.31
C ILE A 176 22.36 -5.47 -16.60
N TYR A 177 21.61 -4.64 -17.34
CA TYR A 177 20.63 -3.70 -16.79
C TYR A 177 19.50 -4.40 -16.04
N TYR A 178 18.92 -5.45 -16.63
CA TYR A 178 17.89 -6.25 -15.98
C TYR A 178 18.42 -6.92 -14.69
N LYS A 179 19.63 -7.48 -14.76
CA LYS A 179 20.27 -8.13 -13.62
C LYS A 179 20.60 -7.14 -12.49
N CYS A 180 21.06 -5.93 -12.83
CA CYS A 180 21.27 -4.85 -11.88
C CYS A 180 19.96 -4.44 -11.19
N ALA A 181 18.85 -4.33 -11.94
CA ALA A 181 17.53 -4.03 -11.36
C ALA A 181 17.13 -5.06 -10.30
N SER A 182 17.24 -6.35 -10.62
CA SER A 182 16.87 -7.43 -9.70
C SER A 182 17.76 -7.49 -8.44
N ARG A 183 19.08 -7.29 -8.58
CA ARG A 183 20.00 -7.28 -7.43
C ARG A 183 19.80 -6.06 -6.54
N LEU A 184 19.65 -4.87 -7.13
CA LEU A 184 19.43 -3.65 -6.38
C LEU A 184 18.06 -3.65 -5.67
N GLU A 185 17.02 -4.19 -6.31
CA GLU A 185 15.71 -4.39 -5.67
C GLU A 185 15.79 -5.31 -4.45
N THR A 186 16.52 -6.43 -4.57
CA THR A 186 16.74 -7.37 -3.45
C THR A 186 17.47 -6.70 -2.27
N HIS A 187 18.50 -5.90 -2.57
CA HIS A 187 19.22 -5.11 -1.56
C HIS A 187 18.29 -4.10 -0.87
N PHE A 188 17.48 -3.37 -1.66
CA PHE A 188 16.51 -2.42 -1.12
C PHE A 188 15.49 -3.08 -0.20
N GLN A 189 14.88 -4.20 -0.62
CA GLN A 189 13.91 -4.95 0.19
C GLN A 189 14.52 -5.39 1.52
N SER A 190 15.74 -5.93 1.48
CA SER A 190 16.49 -6.35 2.67
C SER A 190 16.74 -5.17 3.61
N LYS A 191 17.12 -4.01 3.07
CA LYS A 191 17.35 -2.79 3.86
C LYS A 191 16.06 -2.30 4.52
N VAL A 192 14.96 -2.23 3.78
CA VAL A 192 13.65 -1.83 4.29
C VAL A 192 13.21 -2.73 5.45
N GLN A 193 13.28 -4.05 5.27
CA GLN A 193 12.94 -5.01 6.32
C GLN A 193 13.84 -4.85 7.55
N SER A 194 15.15 -4.70 7.37
CA SER A 194 16.10 -4.55 8.50
C SER A 194 15.80 -3.31 9.35
N VAL A 195 15.43 -2.19 8.71
CA VAL A 195 15.17 -0.93 9.44
C VAL A 195 13.79 -0.95 10.08
N ILE A 196 12.77 -1.50 9.41
CA ILE A 196 11.42 -1.65 9.99
C ILE A 196 11.44 -2.62 11.19
N LEU A 197 12.19 -3.72 11.11
CA LEU A 197 12.34 -4.68 12.21
C LEU A 197 13.26 -4.15 13.32
N GLY A 198 14.28 -3.34 12.97
CA GLY A 198 15.19 -2.71 13.91
C GLY A 198 14.52 -1.62 14.76
N GLY A 199 13.60 -0.85 14.18
CA GLY A 199 12.82 0.16 14.90
C GLY A 199 11.89 -0.41 15.98
N ALA A 200 11.45 -1.67 15.83
CA ALA A 200 10.61 -2.34 16.82
C ALA A 200 11.36 -2.78 18.09
N LYS A 201 12.71 -2.82 18.08
CA LYS A 201 13.53 -3.26 19.22
C LYS A 201 13.94 -2.14 20.19
N VAL A 202 13.73 -0.87 19.84
CA VAL A 202 14.17 0.29 20.64
C VAL A 202 13.10 0.72 21.67
N GLN A 203 11.96 0.03 21.72
CA GLN A 203 10.83 0.34 22.62
C GLN A 203 10.52 -0.74 23.67
N GLN A 204 11.47 -1.64 23.97
CA GLN A 204 11.38 -2.55 25.13
C GLN A 204 12.47 -2.23 26.15
#